data_AF-A0A399I0K2-F1
#
_entry.id   AF-A0A399I0K2-F1
#
_cell.length_a   1.000
_cell.length_b   1.000
_cell.length_c   1.000
_cell.angle_alpha   90.00
_cell.angle_beta   90.00
_cell.angle_gamma   90.00
#
_symmetry.space_group_name_H-M   'P 1'
#
loop_
_entity.id
_entity.type
_entity.pdbx_description
1 polymer ?
#
loop_
_entity_poly.entity_id
_entity_poly.type
_entity_poly.pdbx_seq_one_letter_code
_entity_poly.pdbx_strand_id
1 'polypeptide(L)'
;MKRLVLITMILFASNTAFAIQDTPEQRNKEADRYLAVTPPREMFQDVAEQMALNLPPDQREQFRNIMTKYLDIEAVTKSMKESMVKLFTADELAALADFYGSPIGVSATKKMGAYMGELMPTIQAEALKAVAKANREMKDPEEGTADPAQ
;
A
#
# COMPACT_ATOMS: atom_id res chain seq x y z
N MET A 1 0.41 -37.69 -39.78
CA MET A 1 1.17 -36.42 -39.73
C MET A 1 0.28 -35.18 -39.81
N LYS A 2 -0.60 -35.01 -40.81
CA LYS A 2 -1.51 -33.84 -40.91
C LYS A 2 -2.46 -33.64 -39.71
N ARG A 3 -2.96 -34.73 -39.10
CA ARG A 3 -3.79 -34.68 -37.88
C ARG A 3 -3.01 -34.34 -36.60
N LEU A 4 -1.70 -34.61 -36.57
CA LEU A 4 -0.84 -34.29 -35.43
C LEU A 4 -0.47 -32.80 -35.44
N VAL A 5 -0.23 -32.23 -36.63
CA VAL A 5 0.04 -30.79 -36.83
C VAL A 5 -1.17 -29.92 -36.42
N LEU A 6 -2.40 -30.41 -36.64
CA LEU A 6 -3.62 -29.68 -36.30
C LEU A 6 -3.84 -29.56 -34.78
N ILE A 7 -3.43 -30.57 -34.00
CA ILE A 7 -3.58 -30.58 -32.54
C ILE A 7 -2.55 -29.63 -31.90
N THR A 8 -1.33 -29.56 -32.42
CA THR A 8 -0.31 -28.62 -31.93
C THR A 8 -0.70 -27.15 -32.15
N MET A 9 -1.46 -26.84 -33.22
CA MET A 9 -1.88 -25.47 -33.54
C MET A 9 -3.01 -24.95 -32.63
N ILE A 10 -3.83 -25.84 -32.06
CA ILE A 10 -4.93 -25.47 -31.14
C ILE A 10 -4.42 -25.22 -29.72
N LEU A 11 -3.33 -25.89 -29.30
CA LEU A 11 -2.74 -25.69 -27.96
C LEU A 11 -2.03 -24.34 -27.78
N PHE A 12 -1.69 -23.62 -28.86
CA PHE A 12 -1.10 -22.28 -28.78
C PHE A 12 -2.13 -21.15 -28.68
N ALA A 13 -3.42 -21.43 -28.88
CA ALA A 13 -4.48 -20.41 -28.81
C ALA A 13 -5.09 -20.23 -27.41
N SER A 14 -4.75 -21.08 -26.45
CA SER A 14 -5.43 -21.16 -25.14
C SER A 14 -4.86 -20.25 -24.04
N ASN A 15 -3.83 -19.45 -24.34
CA ASN A 15 -3.10 -18.65 -23.34
C ASN A 15 -3.15 -17.14 -23.59
N THR A 16 -4.21 -16.63 -24.23
CA THR A 16 -4.57 -15.24 -23.97
C THR A 16 -5.31 -15.22 -22.64
N ALA A 17 -4.56 -15.05 -21.54
CA ALA A 17 -5.14 -14.36 -20.39
C ALA A 17 -5.86 -13.12 -20.96
N PHE A 18 -7.15 -12.96 -20.65
CA PHE A 18 -7.96 -11.84 -21.13
C PHE A 18 -7.45 -10.55 -20.46
N ALA A 19 -6.30 -10.07 -20.91
CA ALA A 19 -5.74 -8.80 -20.51
C ALA A 19 -6.68 -7.70 -21.00
N ILE A 20 -7.07 -6.82 -20.08
CA ILE A 20 -7.88 -5.66 -20.41
C ILE A 20 -7.03 -4.79 -21.33
N GLN A 21 -7.63 -4.31 -22.42
CA GLN A 21 -6.94 -3.39 -23.32
C GLN A 21 -6.55 -2.12 -22.55
N ASP A 22 -5.26 -1.84 -22.53
CA ASP A 22 -4.71 -0.71 -21.77
C ASP A 22 -4.94 0.62 -22.51
N THR A 23 -6.17 1.12 -22.39
CA THR A 23 -6.65 2.36 -23.01
C THR A 23 -7.06 3.36 -21.92
N PRO A 24 -7.03 4.68 -22.20
CA PRO A 24 -7.50 5.69 -21.25
C PRO A 24 -8.92 5.41 -20.74
N GLU A 25 -9.81 4.93 -21.59
CA GLU A 25 -11.19 4.61 -21.25
C GLU A 25 -11.28 3.45 -20.26
N GLN A 26 -10.54 2.36 -20.50
CA GLN A 26 -10.51 1.22 -19.58
C GLN A 26 -9.84 1.58 -18.25
N ARG A 27 -8.74 2.34 -18.28
CA ARG A 27 -8.11 2.84 -17.05
C ARG A 27 -9.09 3.68 -16.22
N ASN A 28 -9.83 4.59 -16.86
CA ASN A 28 -10.84 5.40 -16.17
C ASN A 28 -11.93 4.52 -15.52
N LYS A 29 -12.45 3.55 -16.28
CA LYS A 29 -13.48 2.62 -15.79
C LYS A 29 -13.01 1.81 -14.58
N GLU A 30 -11.80 1.27 -14.62
CA GLU A 30 -11.28 0.46 -13.53
C GLU A 30 -10.83 1.30 -12.33
N ALA A 31 -10.35 2.53 -12.54
CA ALA A 31 -10.14 3.50 -11.46
C ALA A 31 -11.45 3.87 -10.75
N ASP A 32 -12.55 4.07 -11.48
CA ASP A 32 -13.87 4.29 -10.88
C ASP A 32 -14.32 3.08 -10.06
N ARG A 33 -14.09 1.87 -10.58
CA ARG A 33 -14.40 0.62 -9.87
C ARG A 33 -13.61 0.51 -8.55
N TYR A 34 -12.34 0.86 -8.57
CA TYR A 34 -11.50 0.89 -7.37
C TYR A 34 -12.00 1.92 -6.35
N LEU A 35 -12.27 3.16 -6.77
CA LEU A 35 -12.72 4.22 -5.87
C LEU A 35 -14.11 3.96 -5.27
N ALA A 36 -14.95 3.18 -5.96
CA ALA A 36 -16.24 2.74 -5.43
C ALA A 36 -16.10 1.77 -4.25
N VAL A 37 -15.07 0.92 -4.24
CA VAL A 37 -14.80 -0.05 -3.16
C VAL A 37 -13.78 0.47 -2.13
N THR A 38 -13.13 1.59 -2.42
CA THR A 38 -12.23 2.30 -1.51
C THR A 38 -12.59 3.80 -1.45
N PRO A 39 -13.76 4.16 -0.88
CA PRO A 39 -14.25 5.53 -0.94
C PRO A 39 -13.28 6.51 -0.29
N PRO A 40 -12.75 7.51 -1.02
CA PRO A 40 -11.78 8.45 -0.45
C PRO A 40 -12.30 9.17 0.80
N ARG A 41 -13.61 9.45 0.85
CA ARG A 41 -14.25 10.07 2.02
C ARG A 41 -14.03 9.25 3.31
N GLU A 42 -14.23 7.94 3.25
CA GLU A 42 -14.04 7.05 4.41
C GLU A 42 -12.56 7.00 4.79
N MET A 43 -11.67 6.88 3.79
CA MET A 43 -10.22 6.91 4.01
C MET A 43 -9.78 8.20 4.74
N PHE A 44 -10.24 9.37 4.31
CA PHE A 44 -9.88 10.64 4.94
C PHE A 44 -10.52 10.82 6.32
N GLN A 45 -11.71 10.24 6.56
CA GLN A 45 -12.32 10.21 7.90
C GLN A 45 -11.47 9.39 8.87
N ASP A 46 -11.06 8.18 8.49
CA ASP A 46 -10.21 7.33 9.32
C ASP A 46 -8.86 8.00 9.62
N VAL A 47 -8.23 8.61 8.61
CA VAL A 47 -6.99 9.40 8.79
C VAL A 47 -7.21 10.56 9.74
N ALA A 48 -8.33 11.29 9.61
CA ALA A 48 -8.64 12.40 10.49
C ALA A 48 -8.82 11.95 11.94
N GLU A 49 -9.47 10.81 12.18
CA GLU A 49 -9.65 10.22 13.50
C GLU A 49 -8.31 9.84 14.12
N GLN A 50 -7.48 9.09 13.39
CA GLN A 50 -6.18 8.62 13.89
C GLN A 50 -5.22 9.78 14.15
N MET A 51 -5.15 10.76 13.26
CA MET A 51 -4.29 11.93 13.45
C MET A 51 -4.76 12.82 14.59
N ALA A 52 -6.08 12.95 14.80
CA ALA A 52 -6.62 13.72 15.91
C ALA A 52 -6.21 13.16 17.28
N LEU A 53 -5.95 11.85 17.41
CA LEU A 53 -5.48 11.26 18.68
C LEU A 53 -4.11 11.82 19.11
N ASN A 54 -3.30 12.26 18.16
CA ASN A 54 -1.99 12.86 18.42
C ASN A 54 -2.05 14.35 18.78
N LEU A 55 -3.25 14.96 18.77
CA LEU A 55 -3.46 16.36 19.11
C LEU A 55 -4.01 16.54 20.55
N PRO A 56 -3.83 17.73 21.16
CA PRO A 56 -4.51 18.10 22.40
C PRO A 56 -6.03 17.94 22.30
N PRO A 57 -6.73 17.46 23.36
CA PRO A 57 -8.17 17.15 23.32
C PRO A 57 -9.07 18.26 22.77
N ASP A 58 -8.75 19.51 23.10
CA ASP A 58 -9.45 20.73 22.69
C ASP A 58 -9.31 21.05 21.19
N GLN A 59 -8.29 20.52 20.51
CA GLN A 59 -8.02 20.76 19.09
C GLN A 59 -8.55 19.65 18.18
N ARG A 60 -8.87 18.48 18.74
CA ARG A 60 -9.22 17.28 17.98
C ARG A 60 -10.47 17.45 17.11
N GLU A 61 -11.51 18.09 17.65
CA GLU A 61 -12.77 18.27 16.94
C GLU A 61 -12.61 19.26 15.78
N GLN A 62 -11.89 20.36 16.01
CA GLN A 62 -11.57 21.33 14.97
C GLN A 62 -10.80 20.65 13.83
N PHE A 63 -9.78 19.85 14.14
CA PHE A 63 -9.01 19.13 13.15
C PHE A 63 -9.88 18.13 12.35
N ARG A 64 -10.72 17.34 13.02
CA ARG A 64 -11.67 16.45 12.34
C ARG A 64 -12.59 17.22 11.40
N ASN A 65 -13.12 18.36 11.82
CA ASN A 65 -13.97 19.19 10.95
C ASN A 65 -13.19 19.73 9.74
N ILE A 66 -11.94 20.17 9.90
CA ILE A 66 -11.07 20.59 8.78
C ILE A 66 -10.94 19.46 7.76
N MET A 67 -10.57 18.26 8.22
CA MET A 67 -10.29 17.14 7.33
C MET A 67 -11.54 16.48 6.72
N THR A 68 -12.72 16.67 7.30
CA THR A 68 -13.95 15.97 6.85
C THR A 68 -15.02 16.88 6.25
N LYS A 69 -15.11 18.15 6.69
CA LYS A 69 -16.14 19.11 6.24
C LYS A 69 -15.58 20.20 5.33
N TYR A 70 -14.37 20.69 5.61
CA TYR A 70 -13.78 21.81 4.88
C TYR A 70 -12.81 21.38 3.80
N LEU A 71 -12.24 20.17 3.90
CA LEU A 71 -11.45 19.58 2.84
C LEU A 71 -12.32 19.33 1.62
N ASP A 72 -11.86 19.82 0.47
CA ASP A 72 -12.49 19.54 -0.82
C ASP A 72 -12.18 18.09 -1.26
N ILE A 73 -12.96 17.15 -0.70
CA ILE A 73 -12.83 15.72 -0.99
C ILE A 73 -13.07 15.44 -2.49
N GLU A 74 -13.87 16.24 -3.18
CA GLU A 74 -14.14 16.05 -4.60
C GLU A 74 -12.91 16.37 -5.45
N ALA A 75 -12.26 17.51 -5.17
CA ALA A 75 -11.00 17.88 -5.83
C ALA A 75 -9.90 16.84 -5.57
N VAL A 76 -9.78 16.37 -4.33
CA VAL A 76 -8.81 15.30 -3.98
C VAL A 76 -9.14 13.99 -4.70
N THR A 77 -10.40 13.56 -4.69
CA THR A 77 -10.85 12.34 -5.38
C THR A 77 -10.57 12.40 -6.87
N LYS A 78 -10.81 13.56 -7.50
CA LYS A 78 -10.47 13.80 -8.90
C LYS A 78 -8.96 13.65 -9.15
N SER A 79 -8.14 14.27 -8.31
CA SER A 79 -6.67 14.16 -8.42
C SER A 79 -6.16 12.73 -8.20
N MET A 80 -6.78 11.98 -7.28
CA MET A 80 -6.51 10.56 -7.08
C MET A 80 -6.80 9.78 -8.35
N LYS A 81 -8.00 9.92 -8.94
CA LYS A 81 -8.36 9.24 -10.19
C LYS A 81 -7.43 9.59 -11.33
N GLU A 82 -7.12 10.87 -11.52
CA GLU A 82 -6.19 11.32 -12.58
C GLU A 82 -4.80 10.70 -12.40
N SER A 83 -4.30 10.65 -11.17
CA SER A 83 -3.02 10.02 -10.85
C SER A 83 -3.07 8.52 -11.11
N MET A 84 -4.16 7.85 -10.75
CA MET A 84 -4.36 6.43 -10.99
C MET A 84 -4.34 6.09 -12.49
N VAL A 85 -5.09 6.82 -13.31
CA VAL A 85 -5.15 6.62 -14.77
C VAL A 85 -3.81 6.90 -15.44
N LYS A 86 -3.02 7.84 -14.89
CA LYS A 86 -1.70 8.17 -15.39
C LYS A 86 -0.65 7.10 -15.07
N LEU A 87 -0.70 6.53 -13.86
CA LEU A 87 0.38 5.69 -13.32
C LEU A 87 0.13 4.19 -13.50
N PHE A 88 -1.13 3.75 -13.50
CA PHE A 88 -1.48 2.33 -13.58
C PHE A 88 -2.08 1.97 -14.93
N THR A 89 -1.87 0.73 -15.31
CA THR A 89 -2.54 0.08 -16.44
C THR A 89 -3.97 -0.33 -16.07
N ALA A 90 -4.80 -0.62 -17.07
CA ALA A 90 -6.16 -1.09 -16.84
C ALA A 90 -6.21 -2.40 -16.03
N ASP A 91 -5.28 -3.34 -16.28
CA ASP A 91 -5.21 -4.61 -15.55
C ASP A 91 -4.82 -4.42 -14.08
N GLU A 92 -3.87 -3.53 -13.77
CA GLU A 92 -3.48 -3.22 -12.39
C GLU A 92 -4.64 -2.59 -11.61
N LEU A 93 -5.36 -1.66 -12.23
CA LEU A 93 -6.54 -1.03 -11.63
C LEU A 93 -7.66 -2.04 -11.39
N ALA A 94 -7.89 -2.94 -12.34
CA ALA A 94 -8.86 -4.01 -12.18
C ALA A 94 -8.46 -4.94 -11.02
N ALA A 95 -7.21 -5.39 -10.98
CA ALA A 95 -6.71 -6.24 -9.90
C ALA A 95 -6.83 -5.59 -8.52
N LEU A 96 -6.53 -4.29 -8.42
CA LEU A 96 -6.74 -3.52 -7.19
C LEU A 96 -8.23 -3.48 -6.81
N ALA A 97 -9.11 -3.14 -7.75
CA ALA A 97 -10.55 -3.11 -7.49
C ALA A 97 -11.09 -4.48 -7.07
N ASP A 98 -10.64 -5.57 -7.70
CA ASP A 98 -11.05 -6.94 -7.36
C ASP A 98 -10.56 -7.33 -5.96
N PHE A 99 -9.30 -7.04 -5.65
CA PHE A 99 -8.75 -7.35 -4.33
C PHE A 99 -9.49 -6.57 -3.24
N TYR A 100 -9.52 -5.23 -3.33
CA TYR A 100 -10.12 -4.38 -2.30
C TYR A 100 -11.65 -4.51 -2.22
N GLY A 101 -12.31 -4.92 -3.30
CA GLY A 101 -13.76 -5.21 -3.31
C GLY A 101 -14.14 -6.62 -2.85
N SER A 102 -13.18 -7.56 -2.80
CA SER A 102 -13.48 -8.94 -2.41
C SER A 102 -13.74 -9.08 -0.90
N PRO A 103 -14.62 -9.99 -0.46
CA PRO A 103 -14.84 -10.26 0.97
C PRO A 103 -13.54 -10.62 1.71
N ILE A 104 -12.65 -11.36 1.06
CA ILE A 104 -11.36 -11.76 1.63
C ILE A 104 -10.40 -10.59 1.69
N GLY A 105 -10.28 -9.78 0.64
CA GLY A 105 -9.41 -8.61 0.63
C GLY A 105 -9.82 -7.58 1.66
N VAL A 106 -11.11 -7.25 1.77
CA VAL A 106 -11.65 -6.39 2.85
C VAL A 106 -11.33 -6.96 4.24
N SER A 107 -11.50 -8.27 4.41
CA SER A 107 -11.21 -8.94 5.69
C SER A 107 -9.71 -8.96 6.01
N ALA A 108 -8.85 -9.01 5.00
CA ALA A 108 -7.40 -9.01 5.15
C ALA A 108 -6.88 -7.61 5.48
N THR A 109 -7.30 -6.58 4.73
CA THR A 109 -6.87 -5.19 4.93
C THR A 109 -7.23 -4.67 6.31
N LYS A 110 -8.44 -4.98 6.82
CA LYS A 110 -8.85 -4.66 8.20
C LYS A 110 -7.95 -5.26 9.27
N LYS A 111 -7.30 -6.40 9.01
CA LYS A 111 -6.39 -7.05 9.96
C LYS A 111 -4.96 -6.50 9.92
N MET A 112 -4.58 -5.74 8.90
CA MET A 112 -3.20 -5.27 8.75
C MET A 112 -2.77 -4.31 9.87
N GLY A 113 -3.69 -3.51 10.39
CA GLY A 113 -3.41 -2.68 11.58
C GLY A 113 -3.10 -3.53 12.82
N ALA A 114 -3.90 -4.56 13.09
CA ALA A 114 -3.68 -5.48 14.20
C ALA A 114 -2.39 -6.29 14.04
N TYR A 115 -2.14 -6.82 12.83
CA TYR A 115 -0.90 -7.51 12.49
C TYR A 115 0.34 -6.63 12.76
N MET A 116 0.32 -5.37 12.34
CA MET A 116 1.41 -4.44 12.66
C MET A 116 1.48 -4.17 14.16
N GLY A 117 0.35 -4.01 14.84
CA GLY A 117 0.30 -3.86 16.30
C GLY A 117 0.96 -5.01 17.06
N GLU A 118 0.80 -6.25 16.61
CA GLU A 118 1.48 -7.42 17.17
C GLU A 118 2.99 -7.45 16.86
N LEU A 119 3.39 -6.93 15.70
CA LEU A 119 4.79 -6.92 15.26
C LEU A 119 5.62 -5.79 15.90
N MET A 120 5.00 -4.65 16.22
CA MET A 120 5.70 -3.45 16.72
C MET A 120 6.59 -3.68 17.96
N PRO A 121 6.17 -4.43 19.00
CA PRO A 121 7.03 -4.69 20.17
C PRO A 121 8.33 -5.42 19.80
N THR A 122 8.26 -6.39 18.89
CA THR A 122 9.44 -7.11 18.40
C THR A 122 10.37 -6.17 17.63
N ILE A 123 9.82 -5.32 16.74
CA ILE A 123 10.60 -4.32 16.01
C ILE A 123 11.32 -3.37 16.98
N GLN A 124 10.62 -2.87 17.99
CA GLN A 124 11.20 -1.97 19.00
C GLN A 124 12.32 -2.66 19.80
N ALA A 125 12.10 -3.91 20.22
CA ALA A 125 13.10 -4.67 20.96
C ALA A 125 14.38 -4.90 20.13
N GLU A 126 14.24 -5.28 18.86
CA GLU A 126 15.39 -5.48 17.96
C GLU A 126 16.10 -4.17 17.62
N ALA A 127 15.37 -3.06 17.47
CA ALA A 127 15.97 -1.74 17.27
C ALA A 127 16.82 -1.31 18.48
N LEU A 128 16.32 -1.51 19.71
CA LEU A 128 17.08 -1.19 20.93
C LEU A 128 18.35 -2.07 21.05
N LYS A 129 18.25 -3.36 20.72
CA LYS A 129 19.42 -4.26 20.68
C LYS A 129 20.45 -3.80 19.65
N ALA A 130 19.99 -3.38 18.47
CA ALA A 130 20.86 -2.88 17.41
C ALA A 130 21.62 -1.61 17.84
N VAL A 131 20.93 -0.65 18.49
CA VAL A 131 21.58 0.57 19.04
C VAL A 131 22.61 0.21 20.11
N ALA A 132 22.28 -0.72 21.03
CA ALA A 132 23.22 -1.16 22.05
C ALA A 132 24.45 -1.89 21.48
N LYS A 133 24.29 -2.63 20.37
CA LYS A 133 25.41 -3.25 19.65
C LYS A 133 26.28 -2.21 18.95
N ALA A 134 25.68 -1.31 18.19
CA ALA A 134 26.40 -0.23 17.50
C ALA A 134 27.19 0.66 18.47
N ASN A 135 26.60 1.01 19.62
CA ASN A 135 27.29 1.79 20.64
C ASN A 135 28.48 1.08 21.30
N ARG A 136 28.51 -0.26 21.31
CA ARG A 136 29.66 -1.04 21.78
C ARG A 136 30.76 -1.03 20.73
N GLU A 137 30.42 -1.38 19.50
CA GLU A 137 31.38 -1.43 18.38
C GLU A 137 31.99 -0.06 18.05
N MET A 138 31.25 1.04 18.19
CA MET A 138 31.78 2.41 17.98
C MET A 138 32.62 2.92 19.16
N LYS A 139 32.49 2.32 20.36
CA LYS A 139 33.31 2.68 21.54
C LYS A 139 34.62 1.90 21.60
N ASP A 140 34.75 0.84 20.81
CA ASP A 140 35.96 0.02 20.71
C ASP A 140 36.80 0.25 19.41
N PRO A 141 37.16 1.47 18.96
CA PRO A 141 38.09 1.61 17.83
C PRO A 141 39.56 1.30 18.15
N GLU A 142 39.97 1.17 19.42
CA GLU A 142 41.41 1.19 19.81
C GLU A 142 41.92 -0.02 20.61
N GLU A 143 41.48 -1.25 20.31
CA GLU A 143 42.16 -2.47 20.82
C GLU A 143 42.70 -3.38 19.70
N GLY A 144 43.06 -2.78 18.55
CA GLY A 144 43.56 -3.50 17.38
C GLY A 144 44.96 -3.13 16.86
N THR A 145 45.58 -2.04 17.33
CA THR A 145 46.91 -1.62 16.85
C THR A 145 47.77 -1.03 17.97
N ALA A 146 48.12 -1.84 18.96
CA ALA A 146 49.30 -1.59 19.78
C ALA A 146 50.29 -2.74 19.51
N ASP A 147 51.23 -2.49 18.61
CA ASP A 147 52.40 -3.33 18.37
C ASP A 147 53.36 -3.21 19.58
N PRO A 148 53.59 -4.27 20.38
CA PRO A 148 54.56 -4.23 21.46
C PRO A 148 55.92 -4.69 20.91
N ALA A 149 56.64 -3.77 20.28
CA ALA A 149 58.05 -3.95 19.94
C ALA A 149 58.86 -2.72 20.39
N GLN A 150 59.11 -2.66 21.70
CA GLN A 150 60.35 -2.11 22.29
C GLN A 150 60.90 -3.14 23.28
#